data_AF-A0A960GL15-F1
#
_entry.id   AF-A0A960GL15-F1
#
_cell.length_a   1.000
_cell.length_b   1.000
_cell.length_c   1.000
_cell.angle_alpha   90.00
_cell.angle_beta   90.00
_cell.angle_gamma   90.00
#
_symmetry.space_group_name_H-M   'P 1'
#
loop_
_entity.id
_entity.type
_entity.pdbx_description
1 polymer ?
#
loop_
_entity_poly.entity_id
_entity_poly.type
_entity_poly.pdbx_seq_one_letter_code
_entity_poly.pdbx_strand_id
1 'polypeptide(L)'
;MVAAGGSGPNYAQRLGIGSDQIVQELGWDEDCDDDISADVEEACGGDLLDEGADEVVDVVLLWWRDGDGDLVDRLMDAIAPLGEDGVIWVLTPKTGKPGHVQPAEIA
;
A
#
# COMPACT_ATOMS: atom_id res chain seq x y z
N MET A 1 -0.69 -16.76 -26.02
CA MET A 1 -0.85 -17.37 -24.69
C MET A 1 0.52 -17.37 -24.04
N VAL A 2 0.84 -16.31 -23.31
CA VAL A 2 2.08 -16.22 -22.53
C VAL A 2 1.68 -16.58 -21.11
N ALA A 3 2.25 -17.69 -20.61
CA ALA A 3 2.20 -18.01 -19.20
C ALA A 3 3.37 -17.28 -18.52
N ALA A 4 3.06 -16.47 -17.51
CA ALA A 4 3.96 -16.05 -16.44
C ALA A 4 3.05 -15.92 -15.21
N GLY A 5 3.33 -16.46 -14.02
CA GLY A 5 4.32 -17.40 -13.54
C GLY A 5 3.79 -17.89 -12.20
N GLY A 6 3.82 -19.20 -11.94
CA GLY A 6 3.33 -19.74 -10.68
C GLY A 6 4.25 -19.43 -9.50
N SER A 7 3.63 -19.12 -8.35
CA SER A 7 4.18 -19.19 -6.98
C SER A 7 5.17 -18.11 -6.54
N GLY A 8 4.87 -16.83 -6.79
CA GLY A 8 5.36 -15.72 -5.96
C GLY A 8 4.62 -15.69 -4.60
N PRO A 9 5.15 -15.00 -3.57
CA PRO A 9 4.36 -14.73 -2.37
C PRO A 9 3.09 -13.96 -2.75
N ASN A 10 1.91 -14.46 -2.40
CA ASN A 10 0.66 -13.72 -2.59
C ASN A 10 0.62 -12.59 -1.54
N TYR A 11 1.01 -11.38 -1.95
CA TYR A 11 1.12 -10.23 -1.05
C TYR A 11 -0.25 -9.77 -0.58
N ALA A 12 -1.24 -9.71 -1.47
CA ALA A 12 -2.60 -9.36 -1.11
C ALA A 12 -3.17 -10.24 0.01
N GLN A 13 -2.97 -11.56 -0.07
CA GLN A 13 -3.38 -12.50 0.97
C GLN A 13 -2.69 -12.23 2.31
N ARG A 14 -1.41 -11.83 2.30
CA ARG A 14 -0.69 -11.45 3.53
C ARG A 14 -1.20 -10.16 4.14
N LEU A 15 -1.60 -9.22 3.28
CA LEU A 15 -2.22 -7.94 3.65
C LEU A 15 -3.70 -8.11 4.01
N GLY A 16 -4.28 -9.30 3.83
CA GLY A 16 -5.69 -9.57 4.11
C GLY A 16 -6.65 -8.92 3.12
N ILE A 17 -6.16 -8.56 1.94
CA ILE A 17 -6.94 -7.90 0.89
C ILE A 17 -7.69 -8.97 0.08
N GLY A 18 -8.97 -8.74 -0.13
CA GLY A 18 -9.88 -9.62 -0.86
C GLY A 18 -10.70 -8.89 -1.91
N SER A 19 -11.52 -9.66 -2.62
CA SER A 19 -12.36 -9.16 -3.71
C SER A 19 -13.34 -8.07 -3.26
N ASP A 20 -13.62 -7.14 -4.17
CA ASP A 20 -14.58 -6.04 -4.02
C ASP A 20 -14.17 -4.96 -2.98
N GLN A 21 -12.96 -5.04 -2.43
CA GLN A 21 -12.41 -3.96 -1.59
C GLN A 21 -11.90 -2.81 -2.45
N ILE A 22 -12.15 -1.58 -2.02
CA ILE A 22 -11.62 -0.36 -2.63
C ILE A 22 -10.27 -0.06 -1.97
N VAL A 23 -9.20 -0.04 -2.76
CA VAL A 23 -7.84 0.20 -2.28
C VAL A 23 -7.30 1.51 -2.83
N GLN A 24 -6.76 2.36 -1.96
CA GLN A 24 -6.02 3.55 -2.35
C GLN A 24 -4.53 3.35 -2.13
N GLU A 25 -3.72 3.78 -3.10
CA GLU A 25 -2.27 3.77 -3.03
C GLU A 25 -1.73 5.18 -2.85
N LEU A 26 -0.89 5.36 -1.83
CA LEU A 26 -0.28 6.64 -1.48
C LEU A 26 1.24 6.53 -1.47
N GLY A 27 1.92 7.53 -2.02
CA GLY A 27 3.37 7.65 -1.95
C GLY A 27 4.15 6.67 -2.82
N TRP A 28 3.51 6.01 -3.78
CA TRP A 28 4.20 5.15 -4.75
C TRP A 28 5.24 5.97 -5.56
N ASP A 29 6.40 5.37 -5.80
CA ASP A 29 7.46 5.89 -6.66
C ASP A 29 8.23 4.70 -7.27
N GLU A 30 9.18 4.95 -8.17
CA GLU A 30 9.93 3.91 -8.92
C GLU A 30 10.74 2.94 -8.03
N ASP A 31 10.89 3.23 -6.74
CA ASP A 31 11.57 2.35 -5.76
C ASP A 31 10.64 1.33 -5.09
N CYS A 32 9.34 1.47 -5.29
CA CYS A 32 8.31 0.55 -4.81
C CYS A 32 8.37 -0.81 -5.54
N ASP A 33 7.77 -1.83 -4.93
CA ASP A 33 7.72 -3.16 -5.50
C ASP A 33 6.40 -3.34 -6.25
N ASP A 34 6.44 -3.23 -7.58
CA ASP A 34 5.26 -3.34 -8.46
C ASP A 34 4.51 -4.66 -8.30
N ASP A 35 5.19 -5.75 -7.89
CA ASP A 35 4.56 -7.05 -7.66
C ASP A 35 3.55 -6.96 -6.50
N ILE A 36 3.75 -6.07 -5.53
CA ILE A 36 2.79 -5.85 -4.44
C ILE A 36 1.52 -5.19 -4.99
N SER A 37 1.65 -4.10 -5.74
CA SER A 37 0.50 -3.37 -6.30
C SER A 37 -0.28 -4.27 -7.28
N ALA A 38 0.42 -5.01 -8.14
CA ALA A 38 -0.19 -5.95 -9.08
C ALA A 38 -0.97 -7.09 -8.37
N ASP A 39 -0.41 -7.68 -7.31
CA ASP A 39 -1.09 -8.71 -6.52
C ASP A 39 -2.36 -8.15 -5.86
N VAL A 40 -2.31 -6.89 -5.41
CA VAL A 40 -3.44 -6.21 -4.76
C VAL A 40 -4.55 -5.91 -5.76
N GLU A 41 -4.24 -5.39 -6.95
CA GLU A 41 -5.20 -5.17 -8.04
C GLU A 41 -5.88 -6.47 -8.47
N GLU A 42 -5.12 -7.56 -8.62
CA GLU A 42 -5.67 -8.88 -8.95
C GLU A 42 -6.63 -9.36 -7.86
N ALA A 43 -6.29 -9.16 -6.59
CA ALA A 43 -7.09 -9.63 -5.47
C ALA A 43 -8.37 -8.81 -5.24
N CYS A 44 -8.30 -7.48 -5.32
CA CYS A 44 -9.45 -6.60 -5.13
C CYS A 44 -10.38 -6.57 -6.36
N GLY A 45 -9.84 -6.89 -7.54
CA GLY A 45 -10.60 -6.96 -8.79
C GLY A 45 -10.76 -5.62 -9.50
N GLY A 46 -9.91 -4.63 -9.18
CA GLY A 46 -9.92 -3.29 -9.77
C GLY A 46 -8.57 -2.58 -9.66
N ASP A 47 -8.46 -1.43 -10.31
CA ASP A 47 -7.25 -0.59 -10.26
C ASP A 47 -7.15 0.10 -8.89
N LEU A 48 -5.92 0.38 -8.43
CA LEU A 48 -5.71 1.15 -7.19
C LEU A 48 -6.03 2.63 -7.41
N LEU A 49 -6.69 3.24 -6.42
CA LEU A 49 -6.98 4.67 -6.44
C LEU A 49 -5.73 5.48 -6.08
N ASP A 50 -5.51 6.60 -6.76
CA ASP A 50 -4.41 7.52 -6.43
C ASP A 50 -4.77 8.48 -5.29
N GLU A 51 -3.78 9.29 -4.87
CA GLU A 51 -3.93 10.30 -3.81
C GLU A 51 -4.95 11.41 -4.11
N GLY A 52 -5.41 11.55 -5.36
CA GLY A 52 -6.39 12.54 -5.79
C GLY A 52 -7.83 12.01 -5.83
N ALA A 53 -8.06 10.72 -5.53
CA ALA A 53 -9.38 10.12 -5.53
C ALA A 53 -10.26 10.65 -4.38
N ASP A 54 -11.53 10.91 -4.70
CA ASP A 54 -12.57 11.34 -3.74
C ASP A 54 -13.59 10.20 -3.55
N GLU A 55 -13.11 9.09 -3.01
CA GLU A 55 -13.88 7.87 -2.77
C GLU A 55 -13.64 7.36 -1.35
N VAL A 56 -14.64 6.68 -0.77
CA VAL A 56 -14.47 5.99 0.52
C VAL A 56 -13.77 4.66 0.26
N VAL A 57 -12.67 4.39 0.97
CA VAL A 57 -11.83 3.21 0.73
C VAL A 57 -11.81 2.25 1.90
N ASP A 58 -11.63 0.96 1.61
CA ASP A 58 -11.51 -0.09 2.62
C ASP A 58 -10.06 -0.27 3.08
N VAL A 59 -9.10 0.01 2.20
CA VAL A 59 -7.68 -0.18 2.46
C VAL A 59 -6.88 1.00 1.90
N VAL A 60 -5.93 1.48 2.68
CA VAL A 60 -4.87 2.38 2.18
C VAL A 60 -3.53 1.66 2.20
N LEU A 61 -2.87 1.60 1.05
CA LEU A 61 -1.52 1.13 0.88
C LEU A 61 -0.58 2.34 0.86
N LEU A 62 0.10 2.59 1.98
CA LEU A 62 1.00 3.74 2.15
C LEU A 62 2.46 3.31 2.01
N TRP A 63 3.12 3.78 0.95
CA TRP A 63 4.55 3.64 0.76
C TRP A 63 5.27 4.77 1.51
N TRP A 64 6.14 4.42 2.47
CA TRP A 64 6.76 5.36 3.38
C TRP A 64 8.28 5.18 3.44
N ARG A 65 9.01 6.27 3.21
CA ARG A 65 10.48 6.31 3.22
C ARG A 65 10.99 7.29 4.27
N ASP A 66 12.21 7.04 4.73
CA ASP A 66 12.94 8.04 5.52
C ASP A 66 13.14 9.30 4.68
N GLY A 67 12.74 10.45 5.23
CA GLY A 67 12.77 11.74 4.56
C GLY A 67 11.46 12.17 3.89
N ASP A 68 10.42 11.33 3.84
CA ASP A 68 9.12 11.68 3.23
C ASP A 68 8.31 12.70 4.06
N GLY A 69 8.76 12.99 5.30
CA GLY A 69 8.21 14.05 6.15
C GLY A 69 7.74 13.52 7.51
N ASP A 70 6.58 13.99 7.96
CA ASP A 70 5.94 13.55 9.20
C ASP A 70 4.95 12.42 8.91
N LEU A 71 5.21 11.24 9.47
CA LEU A 71 4.35 10.06 9.33
C LEU A 71 2.98 10.28 9.97
N VAL A 72 2.90 11.04 11.07
CA VAL A 72 1.63 11.28 11.75
C VAL A 72 0.70 12.08 10.85
N ASP A 73 1.19 13.15 10.22
CA ASP A 73 0.40 13.97 9.30
C ASP A 73 -0.08 13.12 8.11
N ARG A 74 0.80 12.28 7.54
CA ARG A 74 0.43 11.38 6.44
C ARG A 74 -0.57 10.31 6.83
N LEU A 75 -0.48 9.78 8.05
CA LEU A 75 -1.49 8.86 8.57
C LEU A 75 -2.83 9.56 8.78
N MET A 76 -2.84 10.83 9.23
CA MET A 76 -4.07 11.61 9.35
C MET A 76 -4.73 11.84 7.99
N ASP A 77 -3.95 12.09 6.93
CA ASP A 77 -4.45 12.20 5.56
C ASP A 77 -5.00 10.85 5.07
N ALA A 78 -4.29 9.74 5.32
CA ALA A 78 -4.72 8.39 4.95
C ALA A 78 -5.98 7.90 5.69
N ILE A 79 -6.25 8.42 6.89
CA ILE A 79 -7.47 8.12 7.64
C ILE A 79 -8.69 8.82 7.02
N ALA A 80 -8.51 9.96 6.35
CA ALA A 80 -9.63 10.78 5.87
C ALA A 80 -10.60 10.07 4.89
N PRO A 81 -10.13 9.31 3.88
CA PRO A 81 -11.00 8.54 2.99
C PRO A 81 -11.38 7.16 3.55
N LEU A 82 -10.84 6.75 4.69
CA LEU A 82 -10.95 5.38 5.19
C LEU A 82 -12.33 5.09 5.78
N GLY A 83 -12.95 3.98 5.37
CA GLY A 83 -14.18 3.47 5.95
C GLY A 83 -14.04 3.06 7.43
N GLU A 84 -15.18 2.85 8.10
CA GLU A 84 -15.23 2.55 9.55
C GLU A 84 -14.39 1.34 9.97
N ASP A 85 -14.35 0.29 9.13
CA ASP A 85 -13.59 -0.94 9.36
C ASP A 85 -12.29 -1.00 8.53
N GLY A 86 -11.89 0.12 7.94
CA GLY A 86 -10.77 0.15 7.00
C GLY A 86 -9.40 -0.02 7.68
N VAL A 87 -8.42 -0.43 6.90
CA VAL A 87 -7.05 -0.67 7.38
C VAL A 87 -6.02 0.12 6.58
N ILE A 88 -4.95 0.54 7.24
CA ILE A 88 -3.80 1.19 6.61
C ILE A 88 -2.60 0.26 6.69
N TRP A 89 -2.00 -0.05 5.55
CA TRP A 89 -0.75 -0.80 5.43
C TRP A 89 0.39 0.17 5.15
N VAL A 90 1.27 0.37 6.12
CA VAL A 90 2.49 1.18 5.95
C VAL A 90 3.63 0.28 5.50
N LEU A 91 4.08 0.47 4.26
CA LEU A 91 5.17 -0.26 3.64
C LEU A 91 6.44 0.58 3.65
N THR A 92 7.50 0.05 4.25
CA THR A 92 8.79 0.75 4.33
C THR A 92 9.91 -0.04 3.66
N PRO A 93 10.91 0.62 3.04
CA PRO A 93 12.06 -0.06 2.48
C PRO A 93 12.76 -0.95 3.50
N LYS A 94 13.12 -2.16 3.06
CA LYS A 94 13.86 -3.14 3.88
C LYS A 94 15.22 -2.59 4.31
N THR A 95 15.71 -3.00 5.49
CA THR A 95 17.04 -2.63 6.00
C THR A 95 18.13 -2.79 4.95
N GLY A 96 18.92 -1.72 4.77
CA GLY A 96 20.01 -1.66 3.79
C GLY A 96 19.61 -1.09 2.42
N LYS A 97 18.31 -0.85 2.17
CA LYS A 97 17.86 -0.07 1.00
C LYS A 97 17.82 1.45 1.33
N PRO A 98 17.99 2.33 0.32
CA PRO A 98 17.67 3.75 0.46
C PRO A 98 16.25 3.96 0.99
N GLY A 99 16.04 5.02 1.78
CA GLY A 99 14.73 5.32 2.38
C GLY A 99 14.29 4.37 3.50
N HIS A 100 15.18 3.50 4.01
CA HIS A 100 14.84 2.63 5.14
C HIS A 100 14.50 3.42 6.41
N VAL A 101 13.32 3.16 6.95
CA VAL A 101 12.81 3.76 8.18
C VAL A 101 13.20 2.90 9.38
N GLN A 102 13.69 3.52 10.46
CA GLN A 102 14.00 2.79 11.69
C GLN A 102 12.69 2.38 12.38
N PRO A 103 12.58 1.16 12.94
CA PRO A 103 11.36 0.74 13.64
C PRO A 103 10.91 1.69 14.77
N ALA A 104 11.86 2.39 15.40
CA ALA A 104 11.58 3.35 16.46
C ALA A 104 10.90 4.66 15.98
N GLU A 105 10.92 4.94 14.67
CA GLU A 105 10.27 6.11 14.08
C GLU A 105 8.79 5.88 13.77
N ILE A 106 8.35 4.62 13.79
CA ILE A 106 6.96 4.20 13.54
C ILE A 106 6.22 3.86 14.85
N ALA A 107 6.96 3.66 15.95
CA ALA A 107 6.49 3.00 17.19
C ALA A 107 5.77 3.92 18.20
#